data_AF-A0A0N8K3Z2-F1
#
_entry.id   AF-A0A0N8K3Z2-F1
#
_cell.length_a   1.000
_cell.length_b   1.000
_cell.length_c   1.000
_cell.angle_alpha   90.00
_cell.angle_beta   90.00
_cell.angle_gamma   90.00
#
_symmetry.space_group_name_H-M   'P 1'
#
loop_
_entity.id
_entity.type
_entity.pdbx_description
1 polymer ?
#
loop_
_entity_poly.entity_id
_entity_poly.type
_entity_poly.pdbx_seq_one_letter_code
_entity_poly.pdbx_strand_id
1 'polypeptide(L)'
;MSEIRLSFKEMCERFDVTPRTLRYYEYIELLQPEREGRARYYGEREIERMILILRGRKWGFQLEGIRQWLLIYEKDGYHARKAWVKSANNQLEVLRAQLEELKEAIATLEQSRDGTVKLIEIEDEGGDIGEAFRPNIEIEFRPDEPAKAK
;
A
#
# COMPACT_ATOMS: atom_id res chain seq x y z
N MET A 1 20.07 -3.46 -30.75
CA MET A 1 19.35 -2.68 -29.72
C MET A 1 20.25 -2.70 -28.50
N SER A 2 20.62 -1.54 -27.92
CA SER A 2 21.52 -1.56 -26.76
C SER A 2 20.83 -2.30 -25.62
N GLU A 3 21.50 -3.31 -25.07
CA GLU A 3 21.06 -3.96 -23.83
C GLU A 3 20.86 -2.89 -22.76
N ILE A 4 19.61 -2.69 -22.33
CA ILE A 4 19.33 -1.76 -21.25
C ILE A 4 19.90 -2.37 -19.98
N ARG A 5 21.01 -1.80 -19.52
CA ARG A 5 21.76 -2.25 -18.35
C ARG A 5 21.96 -1.06 -17.41
N LEU A 6 21.28 -1.07 -16.28
CA LEU A 6 21.34 0.01 -15.29
C LEU A 6 22.28 -0.34 -14.16
N SER A 7 23.10 0.61 -13.72
CA SER A 7 23.82 0.51 -12.45
C SER A 7 22.87 0.61 -11.25
N PHE A 8 23.36 0.28 -10.06
CA PHE A 8 22.61 0.46 -8.80
C PHE A 8 22.05 1.87 -8.61
N LYS A 9 22.84 2.90 -8.95
CA LYS A 9 22.43 4.30 -8.79
C LYS A 9 21.33 4.65 -9.79
N GLU A 10 21.51 4.28 -11.06
CA GLU A 10 20.50 4.53 -12.11
C GLU A 10 19.21 3.77 -11.84
N MET A 11 19.28 2.55 -11.28
CA MET A 11 18.10 1.79 -10.88
C MET A 11 17.32 2.50 -9.76
N CYS A 12 18.02 3.06 -8.76
CA CYS A 12 17.39 3.87 -7.71
C CYS A 12 16.72 5.11 -8.29
N GLU A 13 17.44 5.87 -9.13
CA GLU A 13 16.96 7.12 -9.74
C GLU A 13 15.77 6.89 -10.68
N ARG A 14 15.85 5.88 -11.54
CA ARG A 14 14.81 5.58 -12.54
C ARG A 14 13.47 5.22 -11.90
N PHE A 15 13.52 4.52 -10.76
CA PHE A 15 12.33 3.98 -10.10
C PHE A 15 11.95 4.74 -8.83
N ASP A 16 12.65 5.83 -8.52
CA ASP A 16 12.47 6.62 -7.30
C ASP A 16 12.45 5.75 -6.04
N VAL A 17 13.40 4.80 -5.95
CA VAL A 17 13.56 3.92 -4.80
C VAL A 17 14.83 4.23 -4.04
N THR A 18 14.74 4.21 -2.72
CA THR A 18 15.94 4.42 -1.89
C THR A 18 16.93 3.26 -2.05
N PRO A 19 18.25 3.50 -1.84
CA PRO A 19 19.24 2.44 -1.76
C PRO A 19 18.89 1.34 -0.74
N ARG A 20 18.23 1.70 0.37
CA ARG A 20 17.76 0.74 1.37
C ARG A 20 16.71 -0.19 0.78
N THR A 21 15.73 0.36 0.06
CA THR A 21 14.67 -0.40 -0.61
C THR A 21 15.23 -1.35 -1.66
N LEU A 22 16.11 -0.85 -2.55
CA LEU A 22 16.69 -1.68 -3.60
C LEU A 22 17.52 -2.84 -3.05
N ARG A 23 18.35 -2.59 -2.03
CA ARG A 23 19.10 -3.64 -1.32
C ARG A 23 18.18 -4.65 -0.63
N TYR A 24 17.07 -4.19 -0.08
CA TYR A 24 16.11 -5.09 0.54
C TYR A 24 15.47 -6.01 -0.50
N TYR A 25 15.12 -5.49 -1.68
CA TYR A 25 14.59 -6.31 -2.78
C TYR A 25 15.61 -7.32 -3.32
N GLU A 26 16.90 -6.96 -3.37
CA GLU A 26 17.97 -7.93 -3.63
C GLU A 26 18.04 -9.02 -2.54
N TYR A 27 17.98 -8.61 -1.27
CA TYR A 27 18.13 -9.51 -0.12
C TYR A 27 17.03 -10.57 -0.06
N ILE A 28 15.78 -10.19 -0.33
CA ILE A 28 14.65 -11.14 -0.41
C ILE A 28 14.51 -11.80 -1.79
N GLU A 29 15.53 -11.70 -2.64
CA GLU A 29 15.61 -12.32 -3.97
C GLU A 29 14.48 -11.90 -4.93
N LEU A 30 13.89 -10.74 -4.72
CA LEU A 30 12.94 -10.15 -5.67
C LEU A 30 13.64 -9.63 -6.93
N LEU A 31 14.90 -9.20 -6.80
CA LEU A 31 15.74 -8.75 -7.89
C LEU A 31 17.09 -9.45 -7.80
N GLN A 32 17.67 -9.79 -8.95
CA GLN A 32 18.92 -10.53 -9.03
C GLN A 32 19.89 -9.76 -9.95
N PRO A 33 20.63 -8.77 -9.42
CA PRO A 33 21.57 -8.02 -10.23
C PRO A 33 22.75 -8.90 -10.66
N GLU A 34 23.26 -8.62 -11.85
CA GLU A 34 24.57 -9.08 -12.28
C GLU A 34 25.65 -8.35 -11.49
N ARG A 35 26.69 -9.07 -11.07
CA ARG A 35 27.80 -8.52 -10.28
C ARG A 35 29.10 -8.57 -11.06
N GLU A 36 29.70 -7.40 -11.25
CA GLU A 36 31.06 -7.26 -11.76
C GLU A 36 31.94 -6.67 -10.65
N GLY A 37 32.66 -7.54 -9.95
CA GLY A 37 33.41 -7.17 -8.75
C GLY A 37 32.49 -6.61 -7.66
N ARG A 38 32.58 -5.31 -7.39
CA ARG A 38 31.73 -4.59 -6.41
C ARG A 38 30.54 -3.88 -7.06
N ALA A 39 30.53 -3.75 -8.38
CA ALA A 39 29.46 -3.10 -9.12
C ALA A 39 28.26 -4.05 -9.27
N ARG A 40 27.06 -3.46 -9.35
CA ARG A 40 25.79 -4.16 -9.59
C ARG A 40 25.16 -3.58 -10.84
N TYR A 41 24.66 -4.46 -11.70
CA TYR A 41 23.95 -4.09 -12.91
C TYR A 41 22.62 -4.83 -13.01
N TYR A 42 21.60 -4.16 -13.52
CA TYR A 42 20.23 -4.67 -13.68
C TYR A 42 19.90 -4.66 -15.17
N GLY A 43 19.59 -5.83 -15.71
CA GLY A 43 19.18 -5.98 -17.10
C GLY A 43 17.69 -5.72 -17.29
N GLU A 44 17.22 -5.96 -18.50
CA GLU A 44 15.82 -5.78 -18.90
C GLU A 44 14.84 -6.57 -18.02
N ARG A 45 15.18 -7.82 -17.66
CA ARG A 45 14.37 -8.66 -16.76
C ARG A 45 14.15 -8.01 -15.40
N GLU A 46 15.20 -7.48 -14.78
CA GLU A 46 15.14 -6.85 -13.46
C GLU A 46 14.34 -5.53 -13.51
N ILE A 47 14.43 -4.81 -14.62
CA ILE A 47 13.66 -3.60 -14.89
C ILE A 47 12.16 -3.94 -14.99
N GLU A 48 11.79 -4.97 -15.75
CA GLU A 48 10.41 -5.47 -15.84
C GLU A 48 9.88 -5.94 -14.48
N ARG A 49 10.68 -6.72 -13.75
CA ARG A 49 10.35 -7.18 -12.39
C ARG A 49 10.12 -6.01 -11.45
N MET A 50 10.98 -4.97 -11.48
CA MET A 50 10.81 -3.78 -10.65
C MET A 50 9.47 -3.08 -10.95
N ILE A 51 9.11 -2.92 -12.23
CA ILE A 51 7.82 -2.33 -12.62
C ILE A 51 6.65 -3.11 -12.00
N LEU A 52 6.71 -4.44 -12.05
CA LEU A 52 5.67 -5.32 -11.51
C LEU A 52 5.63 -5.26 -9.97
N ILE A 53 6.78 -5.24 -9.30
CA ILE A 53 6.88 -5.10 -7.85
C ILE A 53 6.24 -3.79 -7.39
N LEU A 54 6.60 -2.66 -8.01
CA LEU A 54 6.08 -1.35 -7.61
C LEU A 54 4.57 -1.24 -7.86
N ARG A 55 4.05 -1.77 -8.97
CA ARG A 55 2.60 -1.84 -9.21
C ARG A 55 1.90 -2.69 -8.15
N GLY A 56 2.44 -3.88 -7.86
CA GLY A 56 1.89 -4.76 -6.83
C GLY A 56 1.84 -4.07 -5.47
N ARG A 57 2.91 -3.38 -5.08
CA ARG A 57 2.98 -2.61 -3.83
C ARG A 57 1.96 -1.48 -3.78
N LYS A 58 1.74 -0.78 -4.89
CA LYS A 58 0.70 0.27 -4.98
C LYS A 58 -0.70 -0.26 -4.73
N TRP A 59 -0.99 -1.52 -5.09
CA TRP A 59 -2.27 -2.16 -4.81
C TRP A 59 -2.39 -2.80 -3.44
N GLY A 60 -1.33 -2.73 -2.61
CA GLY A 60 -1.31 -3.31 -1.27
C GLY A 60 -0.85 -4.76 -1.21
N PHE A 61 -0.33 -5.34 -2.29
CA PHE A 61 0.22 -6.69 -2.23
C PHE A 61 1.47 -6.75 -1.33
N GLN A 62 1.60 -7.86 -0.62
CA GLN A 62 2.79 -8.19 0.15
C GLN A 62 3.93 -8.61 -0.78
N LEU A 63 5.17 -8.27 -0.41
CA LEU A 63 6.36 -8.57 -1.20
C LEU A 63 6.55 -10.06 -1.44
N GLU A 64 6.24 -10.90 -0.45
CA GLU A 64 6.34 -12.36 -0.60
C GLU A 64 5.31 -12.89 -1.62
N GLY A 65 4.08 -12.37 -1.62
CA GLY A 65 3.07 -12.73 -2.62
C GLY A 65 3.51 -12.36 -4.04
N ILE A 66 4.12 -11.19 -4.20
CA ILE A 66 4.70 -10.76 -5.48
C ILE A 66 5.86 -11.69 -5.89
N ARG A 67 6.75 -12.06 -4.96
CA ARG A 67 7.86 -12.97 -5.21
C ARG A 67 7.38 -14.33 -5.71
N GLN A 68 6.42 -14.94 -5.03
CA GLN A 68 5.83 -16.22 -5.43
C GLN A 68 5.20 -16.15 -6.82
N TRP A 69 4.45 -15.08 -7.10
CA TRP A 69 3.85 -14.89 -8.42
C TRP A 69 4.91 -14.75 -9.53
N LEU A 70 5.97 -13.97 -9.29
CA LEU A 70 7.07 -13.81 -10.24
C LEU A 70 7.81 -15.14 -10.51
N LEU A 71 7.97 -16.00 -9.49
CA LEU A 71 8.56 -17.33 -9.67
C LEU A 71 7.72 -18.25 -10.57
N ILE A 72 6.39 -18.14 -10.49
CA ILE A 72 5.48 -18.87 -11.40
C ILE A 72 5.56 -18.26 -12.80
N TYR A 73 5.57 -16.93 -12.90
CA TYR A 73 5.62 -16.21 -14.18
C TYR A 73 6.81 -16.60 -15.05
N GLU A 74 7.97 -16.82 -14.43
CA GLU A 74 9.20 -17.23 -15.12
C GLU A 74 9.16 -18.68 -15.65
N LYS A 75 8.30 -19.53 -15.07
CA LYS A 75 8.20 -20.96 -15.44
C LYS A 75 7.02 -21.23 -16.37
N ASP A 76 5.87 -20.61 -16.06
CA ASP A 76 4.61 -20.84 -16.74
C ASP A 76 3.73 -19.58 -16.71
N GLY A 77 3.69 -18.88 -17.85
CA GLY A 77 2.87 -17.69 -18.02
C GLY A 77 1.36 -17.95 -17.91
N TYR A 78 0.85 -19.13 -18.27
CA TYR A 78 -0.58 -19.45 -18.14
C TYR A 78 -0.98 -19.60 -16.68
N HIS A 79 -0.24 -20.42 -15.91
CA HIS A 79 -0.50 -20.56 -14.48
C HIS A 79 -0.25 -19.26 -13.71
N ALA A 80 0.73 -18.45 -14.11
CA ALA A 80 0.96 -17.14 -13.54
C ALA A 80 -0.22 -16.18 -13.79
N ARG A 81 -0.80 -16.17 -15.00
CA ARG A 81 -2.01 -15.36 -15.28
C ARG A 81 -3.20 -15.82 -14.46
N LYS A 82 -3.38 -17.14 -14.28
CA LYS A 82 -4.46 -17.69 -13.43
C LYS A 82 -4.27 -17.31 -11.96
N ALA A 83 -3.05 -17.44 -11.44
CA ALA A 83 -2.70 -17.03 -10.08
C ALA A 83 -2.89 -15.51 -9.89
N TRP A 84 -2.48 -14.70 -10.87
CA TRP A 84 -2.69 -13.25 -10.88
C TRP A 84 -4.15 -12.88 -10.72
N VAL A 85 -5.04 -13.41 -11.56
CA VAL A 85 -6.47 -13.11 -11.50
C VAL A 85 -7.07 -13.45 -10.14
N LYS A 86 -6.69 -14.61 -9.56
CA LYS A 86 -7.13 -15.00 -8.22
C LYS A 86 -6.67 -14.00 -7.16
N SER A 87 -5.39 -13.65 -7.14
CA SER A 87 -4.83 -12.70 -6.17
C SER A 87 -5.40 -11.30 -6.34
N ALA A 88 -5.62 -10.85 -7.59
CA ALA A 88 -6.23 -9.57 -7.90
C ALA A 88 -7.68 -9.48 -7.40
N ASN A 89 -8.49 -10.53 -7.61
CA ASN A 89 -9.86 -10.57 -7.10
C ASN A 89 -9.87 -10.46 -5.57
N ASN A 90 -9.03 -11.23 -4.87
CA ASN A 90 -8.94 -11.15 -3.41
C ASN A 90 -8.53 -9.75 -2.93
N GLN A 91 -7.54 -9.13 -3.60
CA GLN A 91 -7.09 -7.79 -3.23
C GLN A 91 -8.15 -6.72 -3.51
N LEU A 92 -8.95 -6.87 -4.57
CA LEU A 92 -10.08 -5.98 -4.86
C LEU A 92 -11.13 -6.04 -3.76
N GLU A 93 -11.45 -7.23 -3.23
CA GLU A 93 -12.39 -7.35 -2.11
C GLU A 93 -11.87 -6.64 -0.85
N VAL A 94 -10.58 -6.80 -0.53
CA VAL A 94 -9.95 -6.08 0.59
C VAL A 94 -10.03 -4.56 0.40
N LEU A 95 -9.67 -4.06 -0.79
CA LEU A 95 -9.71 -2.63 -1.09
C LEU A 95 -11.13 -2.06 -1.08
N ARG A 96 -12.13 -2.85 -1.50
CA ARG A 96 -13.55 -2.46 -1.43
C ARG A 96 -14.03 -2.36 0.01
N ALA A 97 -13.68 -3.32 0.86
CA ALA A 97 -14.01 -3.26 2.28
C ALA A 97 -13.40 -2.02 2.95
N GLN A 98 -12.11 -1.77 2.70
CA GLN A 98 -11.42 -0.57 3.20
C GLN A 98 -12.06 0.73 2.70
N LEU A 99 -12.55 0.75 1.45
CA LEU A 99 -13.26 1.91 0.91
C LEU A 99 -14.57 2.18 1.64
N GLU A 100 -15.36 1.15 1.96
CA GLU A 100 -16.60 1.32 2.73
C GLU A 100 -16.31 1.80 4.16
N GLU A 101 -15.32 1.22 4.84
CA GLU A 101 -14.87 1.69 6.17
C GLU A 101 -14.44 3.17 6.14
N LEU A 102 -13.68 3.57 5.13
CA LEU A 102 -13.26 4.97 4.97
C LEU A 102 -14.44 5.90 4.69
N LYS A 103 -15.44 5.46 3.92
CA LYS A 103 -16.65 6.27 3.68
C LYS A 103 -17.42 6.50 4.97
N GLU A 104 -17.59 5.46 5.79
CA GLU A 104 -18.24 5.59 7.09
C GLU A 104 -17.46 6.56 8.01
N ALA A 105 -16.14 6.40 8.11
CA ALA A 105 -15.29 7.28 8.90
C ALA A 105 -15.38 8.75 8.45
N ILE A 106 -15.38 9.00 7.13
CA ILE A 106 -15.55 10.34 6.56
C ILE A 106 -16.92 10.90 6.96
N ALA A 107 -18.01 10.14 6.80
CA ALA A 107 -19.35 10.60 7.13
C ALA A 107 -19.50 10.95 8.62
N THR A 108 -18.95 10.13 9.52
CA THR A 108 -18.94 10.41 10.97
C THR A 108 -18.15 11.68 11.29
N LEU A 109 -16.99 11.88 10.65
CA LEU A 109 -16.17 13.07 10.85
C LEU A 109 -16.88 14.33 10.34
N GLU A 110 -17.53 14.26 9.18
CA GLU A 110 -18.33 15.36 8.64
C GLU A 110 -19.49 15.73 9.57
N GLN A 111 -20.22 14.74 10.09
CA GLN A 111 -21.30 14.98 11.05
C GLN A 111 -20.79 15.66 12.33
N SER A 112 -19.67 15.21 12.87
CA SER A 112 -19.05 15.80 14.05
C SER A 112 -18.59 17.25 13.80
N ARG A 113 -17.96 17.50 12.65
CA ARG A 113 -17.56 18.84 12.21
C ARG A 113 -18.76 19.76 12.07
N ASP A 114 -19.80 19.33 11.36
CA ASP A 114 -20.97 20.16 11.06
C ASP A 114 -21.78 20.46 12.33
N GLY A 115 -21.86 19.52 13.27
CA GLY A 115 -22.40 19.76 14.60
C GLY A 115 -21.62 20.84 15.34
N THR A 116 -20.29 20.79 15.28
CA THR A 116 -19.42 21.79 15.92
C THR A 116 -19.56 23.17 15.27
N VAL A 117 -19.65 23.24 13.93
CA VAL A 117 -19.86 24.50 13.21
C VAL A 117 -21.15 25.19 13.66
N LYS A 118 -22.25 24.44 13.80
CA LYS A 118 -23.52 25.00 14.29
C LYS A 118 -23.43 25.54 15.72
N LEU A 119 -22.65 24.89 16.58
CA LEU A 119 -22.43 25.38 17.94
C LEU A 119 -21.67 26.72 17.92
N ILE A 120 -20.65 26.84 17.07
CA ILE A 120 -19.91 28.09 16.88
C ILE A 120 -20.84 29.20 16.36
N GLU A 121 -21.70 28.91 15.39
CA GLU A 121 -22.67 29.88 14.86
C GLU A 121 -23.62 30.41 15.95
N ILE A 122 -24.07 29.53 16.86
CA ILE A 122 -24.91 29.93 18.01
C ILE A 122 -24.15 30.85 18.96
N GLU A 123 -22.88 30.54 19.27
CA GLU A 123 -22.04 31.39 20.12
C GLU A 123 -21.75 32.76 19.48
N ASP A 124 -21.47 32.79 18.18
CA ASP A 124 -21.20 34.01 17.41
C ASP A 124 -22.42 34.95 17.36
N GLU A 125 -23.64 34.39 17.35
CA GLU A 125 -24.90 35.14 17.45
C GLU A 125 -25.22 35.61 18.89
N GLY A 126 -24.33 35.35 19.85
CA GLY A 126 -24.49 35.71 21.26
C GLY A 126 -25.38 34.75 22.05
N GLY A 127 -25.66 33.57 21.51
CA GLY A 127 -26.36 32.48 22.19
C GLY A 127 -25.46 31.76 23.19
N ASP A 128 -26.03 31.34 24.32
CA ASP A 128 -25.33 30.51 25.30
C ASP A 128 -25.52 29.03 24.96
N ILE A 129 -24.45 28.34 24.56
CA ILE A 129 -24.47 26.91 24.26
C ILE A 129 -24.42 26.02 25.51
N GLY A 130 -24.24 26.57 26.72
CA GLY A 130 -24.21 25.81 27.97
C GLY A 130 -23.23 24.63 27.96
N GLU A 131 -23.66 23.45 28.46
CA GLU A 131 -22.86 22.21 28.41
C GLU A 131 -22.92 21.48 27.04
N ALA A 132 -23.50 22.06 25.99
CA ALA A 132 -23.74 21.38 24.71
C ALA A 132 -22.44 20.96 23.99
N PHE A 133 -21.33 21.65 24.26
CA PHE A 133 -20.01 21.19 23.85
C PHE A 133 -19.39 20.28 24.93
N ARG A 134 -20.01 19.12 25.16
CA ARG A 134 -19.22 17.94 25.49
C ARG A 134 -18.95 17.28 24.13
N PRO A 135 -17.74 17.44 23.54
CA PRO A 135 -17.39 16.57 22.43
C PRO A 135 -17.67 15.17 22.92
N ASN A 136 -18.47 14.42 22.17
CA ASN A 136 -18.85 13.06 22.52
C ASN A 136 -17.57 12.21 22.46
N ILE A 137 -16.75 12.29 23.51
CA ILE A 137 -15.64 11.39 23.83
C ILE A 137 -16.27 10.17 24.52
N GLU A 138 -17.42 9.71 24.02
CA GLU A 138 -17.73 8.29 24.07
C GLU A 138 -17.08 7.69 22.83
N ILE A 139 -15.74 7.66 22.87
CA ILE A 139 -15.02 6.65 22.11
C ILE A 139 -15.54 5.34 22.72
N GLU A 140 -16.48 4.68 22.04
CA GLU A 140 -16.68 3.25 22.25
C GLU A 140 -15.35 2.59 21.92
N PHE A 141 -14.48 2.54 22.92
CA PHE A 141 -13.29 1.72 22.93
C PHE A 141 -13.85 0.30 22.94
N ARG A 142 -14.14 -0.26 21.76
CA ARG A 142 -14.33 -1.72 21.61
C ARG A 142 -13.00 -2.31 22.06
N PRO A 143 -12.91 -2.90 23.27
CA PRO A 143 -11.69 -3.53 23.68
C PRO A 143 -11.54 -4.74 22.77
N ASP A 144 -10.44 -4.74 22.02
CA ASP A 144 -9.85 -5.86 21.30
C ASP A 144 -10.71 -7.14 21.27
N GLU A 145 -11.35 -7.39 20.13
CA GLU A 145 -11.77 -8.75 19.81
C GLU A 145 -10.48 -9.60 19.85
N PRO A 146 -10.37 -10.61 20.74
CA PRO A 146 -9.13 -11.35 20.88
C PRO A 146 -8.81 -11.97 19.54
N ALA A 147 -7.61 -11.67 19.05
CA ALA A 147 -7.04 -12.29 17.86
C ALA A 147 -7.30 -13.80 17.95
N LYS A 148 -8.18 -14.29 17.07
CA LYS A 148 -8.42 -15.73 16.94
C LYS A 148 -7.11 -16.36 16.49
N ALA A 149 -6.38 -16.90 17.45
CA ALA A 149 -5.26 -17.78 17.22
C ALA A 149 -5.78 -19.12 16.72
N LYS A 150 -5.69 -19.35 15.40
CA LYS A 150 -5.34 -20.65 14.81
C LYS A 150 -5.03 -20.53 13.33
#